data_AF-A0A259HDR2-F1
#
_entry.id   AF-A0A259HDR2-F1
#
_cell.length_a   1.000
_cell.length_b   1.000
_cell.length_c   1.000
_cell.angle_alpha   90.00
_cell.angle_beta   90.00
_cell.angle_gamma   90.00
#
_symmetry.space_group_name_H-M   'P 1'
#
loop_
_entity.id
_entity.type
_entity.pdbx_description
1 polymer ?
#
loop_
_entity_poly.entity_id
_entity_poly.type
_entity_poly.pdbx_seq_one_letter_code
_entity_poly.pdbx_strand_id
1 'polypeptide(L)'
;MKHLRCYPSTMQEPVVDPLSFGWYDSLWLRRYFEAKAVIARVAPGRLAEFNAAMQVFKTDPSYEVRYVSAFLDNAKRAAIKEAITAIPREQLEFHELEKFGRLVVHDWPPFTALQAEITGLVSELAGERLEPCYNFLSLYSRRGVCETHLDTPSAKWTFDICVDQSDPWPISF
;
A
#
# COMPACT_ATOMS: atom_id res chain seq x y z
N MET A 1 -42.65 -3.41 -12.35
CA MET A 1 -42.93 -3.66 -10.92
C MET A 1 -41.61 -3.53 -10.16
N LYS A 2 -41.41 -2.44 -9.42
CA LYS A 2 -40.18 -2.22 -8.63
C LYS A 2 -40.46 -2.63 -7.19
N HIS A 3 -39.76 -3.63 -6.67
CA HIS A 3 -39.84 -4.00 -5.26
C HIS A 3 -38.79 -3.20 -4.47
N LEU A 4 -39.25 -2.33 -3.58
CA LEU A 4 -38.46 -1.75 -2.49
C LEU A 4 -38.34 -2.80 -1.36
N ARG A 5 -37.13 -3.14 -0.95
CA ARG A 5 -36.86 -3.87 0.30
C ARG A 5 -36.33 -2.89 1.33
N CYS A 6 -37.07 -2.70 2.43
CA CYS A 6 -36.56 -2.11 3.66
C CYS A 6 -35.74 -3.14 4.42
N TYR A 7 -34.50 -2.80 4.81
CA TYR A 7 -33.71 -3.56 5.77
C TYR A 7 -33.82 -2.90 7.16
N PRO A 8 -34.02 -3.68 8.24
CA PRO A 8 -34.01 -3.16 9.60
C PRO A 8 -32.61 -2.74 10.04
N SER A 9 -32.55 -1.67 10.84
CA SER A 9 -31.39 -0.88 11.29
C SER A 9 -30.43 -1.59 12.27
N THR A 10 -30.08 -2.85 12.04
CA THR A 10 -28.98 -3.50 12.76
C THR A 10 -28.16 -4.31 11.77
N MET A 11 -27.32 -3.63 10.98
CA MET A 11 -26.22 -4.28 10.28
C MET A 11 -25.20 -4.72 11.34
N GLN A 12 -25.34 -5.95 11.83
CA GLN A 12 -24.17 -6.70 12.26
C GLN A 12 -23.28 -6.84 11.01
N GLU A 13 -22.06 -6.30 11.08
CA GLU A 13 -21.05 -6.53 10.05
C GLU A 13 -21.01 -8.03 9.75
N PRO A 14 -21.04 -8.46 8.47
CA PRO A 14 -20.88 -9.87 8.15
C PRO A 14 -19.59 -10.36 8.80
N VAL A 15 -19.67 -11.46 9.55
CA VAL A 15 -18.51 -12.15 10.10
C VAL A 15 -17.81 -12.83 8.91
N VAL A 16 -17.04 -12.04 8.17
CA VAL A 16 -16.09 -12.56 7.20
C VAL A 16 -14.95 -13.13 8.03
N ASP A 17 -14.72 -14.44 7.96
CA ASP A 17 -13.52 -15.04 8.50
C ASP A 17 -12.33 -14.60 7.60
N PRO A 18 -11.48 -13.67 8.05
CA PRO A 18 -10.34 -13.21 7.25
C PRO A 18 -9.35 -14.36 7.00
N LEU A 19 -9.38 -15.41 7.83
CA LEU A 19 -8.56 -16.62 7.66
C LEU A 19 -9.00 -17.47 6.46
N SER A 20 -10.21 -17.25 5.93
CA SER A 20 -10.70 -17.92 4.72
C SER A 20 -9.97 -17.46 3.45
N PHE A 21 -9.38 -16.27 3.48
CA PHE A 21 -8.46 -15.80 2.46
C PHE A 21 -7.04 -16.14 2.92
N GLY A 22 -6.60 -17.38 2.66
CA GLY A 22 -5.25 -17.85 3.01
C GLY A 22 -4.09 -17.01 2.43
N TRP A 23 -4.39 -15.99 1.63
CA TRP A 23 -3.49 -15.03 0.99
C TRP A 23 -3.60 -13.59 1.53
N TYR A 24 -4.57 -13.27 2.41
CA TYR A 24 -4.88 -11.90 2.86
C TYR A 24 -4.40 -11.58 4.29
N ASP A 25 -3.68 -12.50 4.93
CA ASP A 25 -3.06 -12.26 6.23
C ASP A 25 -1.71 -11.56 6.04
N SER A 26 -1.73 -10.24 5.89
CA SER A 26 -0.56 -9.50 6.36
C SER A 26 -0.45 -9.77 7.85
N LEU A 27 0.75 -10.12 8.32
CA LEU A 27 1.03 -10.42 9.73
C LEU A 27 0.31 -9.46 10.69
N TRP A 28 0.16 -8.19 10.29
CA TRP A 28 -0.61 -7.21 11.02
C TRP A 28 -2.11 -7.54 11.17
N LEU A 29 -2.82 -7.91 10.10
CA LEU A 29 -4.27 -8.17 10.14
C LEU A 29 -4.59 -9.31 11.10
N ARG A 30 -3.81 -10.40 11.06
CA ARG A 30 -3.93 -11.46 12.06
C ARG A 30 -3.69 -10.96 13.47
N ARG A 31 -2.64 -10.17 13.70
CA ARG A 31 -2.36 -9.58 15.02
C ARG A 31 -3.49 -8.68 15.50
N TYR A 32 -4.13 -7.92 14.61
CA TYR A 32 -5.31 -7.11 14.91
C TYR A 32 -6.47 -7.98 15.40
N PHE A 33 -6.81 -9.07 14.68
CA PHE A 33 -7.90 -9.96 15.09
C PHE A 33 -7.58 -10.74 16.38
N GLU A 34 -6.34 -11.20 16.55
CA GLU A 34 -5.86 -11.83 17.78
C GLU A 34 -6.01 -10.87 18.98
N ALA A 35 -5.54 -9.63 18.83
CA ALA A 35 -5.68 -8.59 19.86
C ALA A 35 -7.14 -8.29 20.18
N LYS A 36 -7.98 -8.13 19.16
CA LYS A 36 -9.43 -7.90 19.30
C LYS A 36 -10.10 -9.02 20.10
N ALA A 37 -9.78 -10.28 19.80
CA ALA A 37 -10.31 -11.44 20.50
C ALA A 37 -9.86 -11.48 21.98
N VAL A 38 -8.59 -11.15 22.26
CA VAL A 38 -8.08 -11.06 23.64
C VAL A 38 -8.80 -9.96 24.42
N ILE A 39 -8.96 -8.77 23.85
CA ILE A 39 -9.64 -7.63 24.50
C ILE A 39 -11.10 -7.96 24.77
N ALA A 40 -11.81 -8.56 23.80
CA ALA A 40 -13.20 -8.97 23.97
C ALA A 40 -13.38 -9.94 25.15
N ARG A 41 -12.40 -10.82 25.39
CA ARG A 41 -12.41 -11.79 26.50
C ARG A 41 -12.00 -11.18 27.84
N VAL A 42 -10.92 -10.40 27.87
CA VAL A 42 -10.27 -9.95 29.11
C VAL A 42 -10.79 -8.60 29.60
N ALA A 43 -11.16 -7.71 28.67
CA ALA A 43 -11.60 -6.35 28.96
C ALA A 43 -12.70 -5.89 27.98
N PRO A 44 -13.88 -6.55 27.97
CA PRO A 44 -14.94 -6.29 26.98
C PRO A 44 -15.38 -4.81 26.95
N GLY A 45 -15.35 -4.11 28.08
CA GLY A 45 -15.67 -2.68 28.17
C GLY A 45 -14.72 -1.76 27.36
N ARG A 46 -13.54 -2.25 26.97
CA ARG A 46 -12.55 -1.51 26.15
C ARG A 46 -12.60 -1.87 24.67
N LEU A 47 -13.45 -2.82 24.27
CA LEU A 47 -13.51 -3.26 22.88
C LEU A 47 -13.96 -2.12 21.94
N ALA A 48 -14.89 -1.28 22.38
CA ALA A 48 -15.35 -0.13 21.62
C ALA A 48 -14.22 0.90 21.41
N GLU A 49 -13.45 1.21 22.46
CA GLU A 49 -12.27 2.09 22.41
C GLU A 49 -11.23 1.55 21.43
N PHE A 50 -10.91 0.26 21.52
CA PHE A 50 -9.98 -0.40 20.61
C PHE A 50 -10.44 -0.31 19.15
N ASN A 51 -11.71 -0.65 18.87
CA ASN A 51 -12.25 -0.59 17.52
C ASN A 51 -12.27 0.86 16.98
N ALA A 52 -12.53 1.85 17.83
CA ALA A 52 -12.49 3.26 17.45
C ALA A 52 -11.06 3.70 17.09
N ALA A 53 -10.07 3.32 17.89
CA ALA A 53 -8.66 3.62 17.62
C ALA A 53 -8.16 3.03 16.29
N MET A 54 -8.71 1.88 15.89
CA MET A 54 -8.30 1.17 14.66
C MET A 54 -9.00 1.69 13.40
N GLN A 55 -9.96 2.62 13.51
CA GLN A 55 -10.65 3.19 12.35
C GLN A 55 -9.71 3.93 11.41
N VAL A 56 -8.59 4.48 11.91
CA VAL A 56 -7.60 5.20 11.08
C VAL A 56 -7.02 4.34 9.96
N PHE A 57 -6.90 3.02 10.17
CA PHE A 57 -6.39 2.07 9.19
C PHE A 57 -7.43 1.63 8.16
N LYS A 58 -8.70 1.99 8.34
CA LYS A 58 -9.74 1.70 7.36
C LYS A 58 -9.78 2.80 6.31
N THR A 59 -9.88 2.38 5.05
CA THR A 59 -10.21 3.27 3.93
C THR A 59 -11.72 3.25 3.72
N ASP A 60 -12.28 4.33 3.16
CA ASP A 60 -13.67 4.35 2.74
C ASP A 60 -13.92 3.18 1.75
N PRO A 61 -14.91 2.31 2.00
CA PRO A 61 -15.19 1.17 1.11
C PRO A 61 -15.63 1.58 -0.30
N SER A 62 -15.98 2.85 -0.52
CA SER A 62 -16.28 3.42 -1.83
C SER A 62 -15.05 4.02 -2.53
N TYR A 63 -13.88 4.04 -1.88
CA TYR A 63 -12.65 4.51 -2.50
C TYR A 63 -12.28 3.64 -3.70
N GLU A 64 -11.98 4.28 -4.82
CA GLU A 64 -11.48 3.63 -6.03
C GLU A 64 -10.03 4.05 -6.28
N VAL A 65 -9.22 3.10 -6.77
CA VAL A 65 -7.84 3.35 -7.18
C VAL A 65 -7.78 4.51 -8.17
N ARG A 66 -6.88 5.47 -7.90
CA ARG A 66 -6.70 6.65 -8.74
C ARG A 66 -5.49 6.46 -9.66
N TYR A 67 -5.66 6.79 -10.93
CA TYR A 67 -4.61 6.75 -11.93
C TYR A 67 -4.20 8.16 -12.33
N VAL A 68 -2.91 8.46 -12.25
CA VAL A 68 -2.35 9.75 -12.69
C VAL A 68 -1.63 9.54 -14.01
N SER A 69 -2.27 9.98 -15.10
CA SER A 69 -1.66 9.97 -16.42
C SER A 69 -0.62 11.08 -16.57
N ALA A 70 0.45 10.81 -17.32
CA ALA A 70 1.48 11.80 -17.67
C ALA A 70 2.16 12.50 -16.47
N PHE A 71 2.23 11.83 -15.32
CA PHE A 71 2.94 12.35 -14.15
C PHE A 71 4.43 12.65 -14.45
N LEU A 72 5.07 11.78 -15.23
CA LEU A 72 6.44 11.96 -15.71
C LEU A 72 6.42 12.45 -17.17
N ASP A 73 6.67 13.75 -17.35
CA ASP A 73 7.08 14.26 -18.66
C ASP A 73 8.45 13.70 -19.07
N ASN A 74 8.85 13.94 -20.32
CA ASN A 74 10.11 13.41 -20.86
C ASN A 74 11.35 13.92 -20.10
N ALA A 75 11.32 15.15 -19.60
CA ALA A 75 12.44 15.74 -18.88
C ALA A 75 12.57 15.13 -17.48
N LYS A 76 11.47 15.04 -16.72
CA LYS A 76 11.41 14.37 -15.42
C LYS A 76 11.80 12.90 -15.53
N ARG A 77 11.33 12.18 -16.56
CA ARG A 77 11.69 10.78 -16.80
C ARG A 77 13.19 10.63 -17.06
N ALA A 78 13.79 11.50 -17.87
CA ALA A 78 15.22 11.46 -18.14
C ALA A 78 16.05 11.72 -16.87
N ALA A 79 15.66 12.72 -16.06
CA ALA A 79 16.32 13.03 -14.79
C ALA A 79 16.23 11.87 -13.78
N ILE A 80 15.07 11.22 -13.67
CA ILE A 80 14.91 10.02 -12.82
C ILE A 80 15.81 8.89 -13.32
N LYS A 81 15.86 8.63 -14.63
CA LYS A 81 16.75 7.61 -15.20
C LYS A 81 18.22 7.89 -14.90
N GLU A 82 18.65 9.14 -15.04
CA GLU A 82 20.01 9.55 -14.68
C GLU A 82 20.28 9.30 -13.19
N ALA A 83 19.35 9.70 -12.31
CA ALA A 83 19.44 9.45 -10.88
C ALA A 83 19.52 7.97 -10.52
N ILE A 84 18.82 7.09 -11.26
CA ILE A 84 18.91 5.62 -11.12
C ILE A 84 20.29 5.13 -11.52
N THR A 85 20.82 5.57 -12.67
CA THR A 85 22.14 5.12 -13.16
C THR A 85 23.30 5.58 -12.28
N ALA A 86 23.11 6.67 -11.54
CA ALA A 86 24.08 7.20 -10.60
C ALA A 86 24.14 6.44 -9.27
N ILE A 87 23.21 5.50 -9.01
CA ILE A 87 23.18 4.75 -7.76
C ILE A 87 24.40 3.80 -7.69
N PRO A 88 25.26 3.94 -6.67
CA PRO A 88 26.37 3.02 -6.47
C PRO A 88 25.89 1.60 -6.20
N ARG A 89 26.62 0.61 -6.71
CA ARG A 89 26.20 -0.79 -6.60
C ARG A 89 26.08 -1.26 -5.15
N GLU A 90 26.89 -0.73 -4.24
CA GLU A 90 26.88 -1.01 -2.81
C GLU A 90 25.62 -0.53 -2.09
N GLN A 91 24.86 0.40 -2.68
CA GLN A 91 23.56 0.86 -2.17
C GLN A 91 22.40 -0.03 -2.65
N LEU A 92 22.64 -0.91 -3.63
CA LEU A 92 21.63 -1.86 -4.10
C LEU A 92 21.54 -3.02 -3.11
N GLU A 93 20.33 -3.28 -2.64
CA GLU A 93 20.02 -4.39 -1.75
C GLU A 93 19.77 -5.66 -2.57
N PHE A 94 20.64 -6.65 -2.38
CA PHE A 94 20.62 -7.91 -3.14
C PHE A 94 19.75 -9.01 -2.50
N HIS A 95 19.30 -8.83 -1.26
CA HIS A 95 18.61 -9.88 -0.49
C HIS A 95 17.23 -10.24 -1.07
N GLU A 96 16.66 -9.39 -1.92
CA GLU A 96 15.37 -9.63 -2.59
C GLU A 96 15.51 -10.28 -3.97
N LEU A 97 16.73 -10.49 -4.47
CA LEU A 97 16.94 -11.08 -5.80
C LEU A 97 16.45 -12.52 -5.89
N GLU A 98 16.70 -13.33 -4.88
CA GLU A 98 16.37 -14.76 -4.94
C GLU A 98 14.86 -14.99 -4.92
N LYS A 99 14.15 -14.26 -4.06
CA LYS A 99 12.71 -14.41 -3.88
C LYS A 99 11.90 -13.62 -4.90
N PHE A 100 12.24 -12.35 -5.12
CA PHE A 100 11.42 -11.42 -5.91
C PHE A 100 12.06 -11.03 -7.24
N GLY A 101 13.32 -11.40 -7.50
CA GLY A 101 14.00 -11.07 -8.74
C GLY A 101 14.25 -9.57 -8.94
N ARG A 102 14.35 -8.81 -7.84
CA ARG A 102 14.55 -7.35 -7.83
C ARG A 102 15.76 -6.91 -7.00
N LEU A 103 16.29 -5.74 -7.37
CA LEU A 103 17.19 -4.95 -6.53
C LEU A 103 16.41 -3.78 -5.95
N VAL A 104 16.67 -3.45 -4.69
CA VAL A 104 16.00 -2.34 -4.01
C VAL A 104 17.00 -1.31 -3.50
N VAL A 105 16.57 -0.06 -3.44
CA VAL A 105 17.30 1.03 -2.79
C VAL A 105 16.29 1.84 -2.00
N HIS A 106 16.47 1.92 -0.70
CA HIS A 106 15.63 2.74 0.18
C HIS A 106 16.15 4.17 0.27
N ASP A 107 15.22 5.13 0.36
CA ASP A 107 15.49 6.53 0.72
C ASP A 107 16.59 7.23 -0.09
N TRP A 108 16.77 6.85 -1.37
CA TRP A 108 17.75 7.49 -2.25
C TRP A 108 17.45 8.99 -2.35
N PRO A 109 18.41 9.91 -2.12
CA PRO A 109 18.10 11.31 -1.87
C PRO A 109 17.24 12.00 -2.95
N PRO A 110 17.46 11.78 -4.26
CA PRO A 110 16.55 12.26 -5.31
C PRO A 110 15.10 11.79 -5.17
N PHE A 111 14.87 10.55 -4.71
CA PHE A 111 13.53 9.99 -4.55
C PHE A 111 12.87 10.40 -3.24
N THR A 112 13.65 10.61 -2.18
CA THR A 112 13.16 11.26 -0.95
C THR A 112 12.71 12.70 -1.23
N ALA A 113 13.45 13.45 -2.05
CA ALA A 113 13.02 14.78 -2.49
C ALA A 113 11.74 14.72 -3.34
N LEU A 114 11.64 13.75 -4.27
CA LEU A 114 10.43 13.52 -5.06
C LEU A 114 9.22 13.17 -4.18
N GLN A 115 9.40 12.32 -3.17
CA GLN A 115 8.34 11.97 -2.21
C GLN A 115 7.80 13.22 -1.50
N ALA A 116 8.68 14.12 -1.07
CA ALA A 116 8.29 15.38 -0.47
C ALA A 116 7.52 16.28 -1.46
N GLU A 117 7.95 16.38 -2.73
CA GLU A 117 7.25 17.14 -3.79
C GLU A 117 5.81 16.62 -4.01
N ILE A 118 5.63 15.30 -4.06
CA ILE A 118 4.33 14.70 -4.42
C ILE A 118 3.36 14.56 -3.25
N THR A 119 3.81 14.76 -2.01
CA THR A 119 2.97 14.52 -0.81
C THR A 119 1.66 15.31 -0.86
N GLY A 120 1.68 16.54 -1.38
CA GLY A 120 0.47 17.35 -1.56
C GLY A 120 -0.52 16.73 -2.55
N LEU A 121 -0.03 16.28 -3.70
CA LEU A 121 -0.84 15.59 -4.71
C LEU A 121 -1.45 14.30 -4.16
N VAL A 122 -0.65 13.47 -3.48
CA VAL A 122 -1.14 12.20 -2.93
C VAL A 122 -2.18 12.45 -1.83
N SER A 123 -2.00 13.49 -1.01
CA SER A 123 -3.01 13.89 -0.01
C SER A 123 -4.33 14.30 -0.66
N GLU A 124 -4.30 15.04 -1.77
CA GLU A 124 -5.51 15.40 -2.53
C GLU A 124 -6.20 14.15 -3.10
N LEU A 125 -5.45 13.24 -3.69
CA LEU A 125 -5.98 11.99 -4.25
C LEU A 125 -6.59 11.07 -3.18
N ALA A 126 -5.96 11.01 -2.01
CA ALA A 126 -6.44 10.24 -0.85
C ALA A 126 -7.64 10.89 -0.15
N GLY A 127 -7.85 12.20 -0.32
CA GLY A 127 -8.90 12.96 0.38
C GLY A 127 -8.60 13.22 1.87
N GLU A 128 -7.37 12.96 2.32
CA GLU A 128 -6.91 13.23 3.69
C GLU A 128 -5.46 13.71 3.69
N ARG A 129 -5.06 14.45 4.74
CA ARG A 129 -3.69 14.96 4.87
C ARG A 129 -2.74 13.80 5.18
N LEU A 130 -1.68 13.68 4.40
CA LEU A 130 -0.66 12.64 4.55
C LEU A 130 0.70 13.20 4.98
N GLU A 131 1.53 12.30 5.51
CA GLU A 131 2.95 12.54 5.80
C GLU A 131 3.77 11.42 5.12
N PRO A 132 4.99 11.71 4.63
CA PRO A 132 5.88 10.68 4.10
C PRO A 132 6.16 9.56 5.11
N CYS A 133 6.02 8.29 4.69
CA CYS A 133 6.33 7.13 5.52
C CYS A 133 7.70 6.53 5.14
N TYR A 134 7.81 5.93 3.96
CA TYR A 134 9.06 5.46 3.37
C TYR A 134 9.00 5.56 1.85
N ASN A 135 10.13 5.52 1.17
CA ASN A 135 10.20 5.33 -0.28
C ASN A 135 11.32 4.35 -0.65
N PHE A 136 11.17 3.70 -1.80
CA PHE A 136 12.22 2.86 -2.36
C PHE A 136 12.12 2.78 -3.87
N LEU A 137 13.26 2.58 -4.52
CA LEU A 137 13.34 2.18 -5.92
C LEU A 137 13.36 0.66 -5.98
N SER A 138 12.52 0.07 -6.84
CA SER A 138 12.57 -1.35 -7.19
C SER A 138 12.98 -1.54 -8.64
N LEU A 139 14.09 -2.24 -8.86
CA LEU A 139 14.59 -2.61 -10.19
C LEU A 139 14.35 -4.09 -10.42
N TYR A 140 13.29 -4.41 -11.15
CA TYR A 140 12.93 -5.78 -11.48
C TYR A 140 13.72 -6.29 -12.68
N SER A 141 14.20 -7.53 -12.57
CA SER A 141 14.76 -8.28 -13.70
C SER A 141 13.68 -9.04 -14.45
N ARG A 142 14.06 -9.78 -15.50
CA ARG A 142 13.19 -10.74 -16.21
C ARG A 142 12.57 -11.84 -15.32
N ARG A 143 13.12 -12.05 -14.11
CA ARG A 143 12.59 -12.99 -13.10
C ARG A 143 11.76 -12.29 -12.04
N GLY A 144 11.53 -10.99 -12.21
CA GLY A 144 10.84 -10.13 -11.26
C GLY A 144 9.42 -10.60 -10.99
N VAL A 145 9.07 -10.77 -9.73
CA VAL A 145 7.71 -11.08 -9.29
C VAL A 145 7.40 -10.20 -8.09
N CYS A 146 6.18 -9.64 -8.06
CA CYS A 146 5.60 -9.07 -6.86
C CYS A 146 4.46 -9.98 -6.43
N GLU A 147 4.67 -10.76 -5.37
CA GLU A 147 3.61 -11.59 -4.80
C GLU A 147 2.52 -10.68 -4.22
N THR A 148 1.26 -11.13 -4.26
CA THR A 148 0.17 -10.42 -3.58
C THR A 148 0.49 -10.29 -2.09
N HIS A 149 0.47 -9.07 -1.59
CA HIS A 149 0.69 -8.74 -0.19
C HIS A 149 -0.12 -7.49 0.19
N LEU A 150 -0.18 -7.19 1.48
CA LEU A 150 -0.59 -5.87 1.95
C LEU A 150 0.64 -5.14 2.47
N ASP A 151 0.67 -3.83 2.25
CA ASP A 151 1.67 -2.97 2.85
C ASP A 151 1.53 -2.93 4.39
N THR A 152 2.57 -2.41 5.04
CA THR A 152 2.51 -2.09 6.46
C THR A 152 1.37 -1.08 6.72
N PRO A 153 0.63 -1.18 7.84
CA PRO A 153 -0.47 -0.25 8.15
C PRO A 153 -0.04 1.21 8.25
N SER A 154 1.24 1.46 8.57
CA SER A 154 1.81 2.81 8.57
C SER A 154 1.89 3.42 7.16
N ALA A 155 1.84 2.59 6.11
CA ALA A 155 1.77 2.97 4.70
C ALA A 155 0.41 2.60 4.11
N LYS A 156 -0.67 3.11 4.74
CA LYS A 156 -2.05 2.98 4.26
C LYS A 156 -2.22 3.42 2.80
N TRP A 157 -1.45 4.40 2.37
CA TRP A 157 -1.49 4.97 1.03
C TRP A 157 -0.16 4.77 0.32
N THR A 158 -0.22 4.20 -0.87
CA THR A 158 0.94 3.90 -1.73
C THR A 158 0.78 4.66 -3.05
N PHE A 159 1.88 5.22 -3.56
CA PHE A 159 1.91 5.91 -4.86
C PHE A 159 3.04 5.33 -5.70
N ASP A 160 2.69 4.46 -6.65
CA ASP A 160 3.65 3.78 -7.50
C ASP A 160 3.92 4.56 -8.79
N ILE A 161 5.20 4.74 -9.11
CA ILE A 161 5.65 5.43 -10.32
C ILE A 161 6.36 4.45 -11.22
N CYS A 162 5.74 4.10 -12.35
CA CYS A 162 6.40 3.33 -13.39
C CYS A 162 7.35 4.22 -14.21
N VAL A 163 8.64 4.13 -13.94
CA VAL A 163 9.70 4.90 -14.62
C VAL A 163 10.01 4.34 -16.01
N ASP A 164 10.15 3.02 -16.12
CA ASP A 164 10.43 2.32 -17.37
C ASP A 164 9.97 0.86 -17.30
N GLN A 165 9.62 0.30 -18.44
CA GLN A 165 9.06 -1.06 -18.54
C GLN A 165 9.26 -1.61 -19.96
N SER A 166 10.00 -2.72 -20.07
CA SER A 166 10.28 -3.39 -21.35
C SER A 166 9.20 -4.37 -21.78
N ASP A 167 8.48 -4.95 -20.82
CA ASP A 167 7.50 -6.02 -21.03
C ASP A 167 6.25 -5.75 -20.19
N PRO A 168 5.05 -6.20 -20.62
CA PRO A 168 3.84 -6.08 -19.82
C PRO A 168 4.04 -6.64 -18.40
N TRP A 169 3.70 -5.83 -17.41
CA TRP A 169 3.83 -6.17 -16.01
C TRP A 169 2.63 -7.04 -15.64
N PRO A 170 2.82 -8.27 -15.13
CA PRO A 170 1.73 -9.24 -14.97
C PRO A 170 0.75 -8.87 -13.83
N ILE A 171 0.98 -7.76 -13.12
CA ILE A 171 0.01 -7.21 -12.17
C ILE A 171 -0.95 -6.32 -12.96
N SER A 172 -2.11 -6.88 -13.31
CA SER A 172 -3.29 -6.11 -13.70
C SER A 172 -4.04 -5.68 -12.44
N PHE A 173 -4.25 -4.38 -12.27
CA PHE A 173 -5.13 -3.81 -11.25
C PHE A 173 -6.60 -3.91 -11.66
#